data_AF-A0A7N9D7U4-F1
#
_entry.id   AF-A0A7N9D7U4-F1
#
_cell.length_a   1.000
_cell.length_b   1.000
_cell.length_c   1.000
_cell.angle_alpha   90.00
_cell.angle_beta   90.00
_cell.angle_gamma   90.00
#
_symmetry.space_group_name_H-M   'P 1'
#
loop_
_entity.id
_entity.type
_entity.pdbx_description
1 polymer ?
#
loop_
_entity_poly.entity_id
_entity_poly.type
_entity_poly.pdbx_seq_one_letter_code
_entity_poly.pdbx_strand_id
1 'polypeptide(L)'
;MSSDFEGYEQDFAVLTAEITSKIARVPRLPPDEKKQMVANVEKQLEEAKELLEQMDLEVREIPPQSRGMYSNRMRSYKQEMGKLETDFKRSRIAYSDEVRNELLGDDGNSSENQRAHLLDNTERLERSSRRLEAGYQIAVETEQIGQEMLENLSHDREKIQRARERLRETDANLGKSSRILTGMLRRSQRHMVKKTDKKTRKIVSLHCKSENYFHFQNPDSNLGQGHSRGLKITLRCLCLCPLPRYPLR
;
A
#
# COMPACT_ATOMS: atom_id res chain seq x y z
N MET A 1 -3.04 -22.95 27.61
CA MET A 1 -1.87 -22.68 26.76
C MET A 1 -1.15 -21.46 27.32
N SER A 2 -0.53 -21.62 28.49
CA SER A 2 0.23 -20.56 29.20
C SER A 2 1.35 -21.15 30.08
N SER A 3 1.46 -22.48 30.18
CA SER A 3 2.43 -23.18 31.03
C SER A 3 3.86 -23.05 30.50
N ASP A 4 4.01 -23.02 29.18
CA ASP A 4 5.33 -23.17 28.56
C ASP A 4 6.12 -21.85 28.64
N PHE A 5 5.42 -20.72 28.47
CA PHE A 5 5.97 -19.38 28.72
C PHE A 5 6.42 -19.19 30.17
N GLU A 6 5.62 -19.63 31.15
CA GLU A 6 5.96 -19.52 32.58
C GLU A 6 7.18 -20.38 32.95
N GLY A 7 7.33 -21.55 32.31
CA GLY A 7 8.54 -22.38 32.45
C GLY A 7 9.79 -21.68 31.93
N TYR A 8 9.73 -21.10 30.72
CA TYR A 8 10.85 -20.33 30.17
C TYR A 8 11.18 -19.08 30.99
N GLU A 9 10.17 -18.42 31.55
CA GLU A 9 10.34 -17.26 32.44
C GLU A 9 11.09 -17.65 33.73
N GLN A 10 10.78 -18.80 34.30
CA GLN A 10 11.48 -19.34 35.46
C GLN A 10 12.94 -19.70 35.15
N ASP A 11 13.18 -20.40 34.04
CA ASP A 11 14.53 -20.79 33.63
C ASP A 11 15.40 -19.57 33.32
N PHE A 12 14.83 -18.55 32.66
CA PHE A 12 15.49 -17.28 32.41
C PHE A 12 15.85 -16.55 33.72
N ALA A 13 14.96 -16.53 34.71
CA ALA A 13 15.23 -15.92 36.01
C ALA A 13 16.36 -16.62 36.78
N VAL A 14 16.43 -17.95 36.71
CA VAL A 14 17.50 -18.74 37.34
C VAL A 14 18.85 -18.47 36.64
N LEU A 15 18.88 -18.50 35.31
CA LEU A 15 20.09 -18.27 34.53
C LEU A 15 20.63 -16.85 34.72
N THR A 16 19.78 -15.83 34.70
CA THR A 16 20.21 -14.44 34.93
C THR A 16 20.79 -14.23 36.34
N ALA A 17 20.21 -14.84 37.36
CA ALA A 17 20.75 -14.80 38.72
C ALA A 17 22.12 -15.50 38.82
N GLU A 18 22.28 -16.66 38.16
CA GLU A 18 23.55 -17.39 38.13
C GLU A 18 24.64 -16.62 37.38
N ILE A 19 24.30 -16.04 36.22
CA ILE A 19 25.18 -15.18 35.42
C ILE A 19 25.64 -13.98 36.25
N THR A 20 24.72 -13.29 36.93
CA THR A 20 25.05 -12.14 37.79
C THR A 20 26.05 -12.52 38.89
N SER A 21 25.82 -13.65 39.55
CA SER A 21 26.71 -14.17 40.60
C SER A 21 28.10 -14.52 40.05
N LYS A 22 28.17 -15.14 38.87
CA LYS A 22 29.43 -15.47 38.19
C LYS A 22 30.17 -14.22 37.73
N ILE A 23 29.49 -13.24 37.14
CA ILE A 23 30.08 -11.95 36.76
C ILE A 23 30.70 -11.25 37.97
N ALA A 24 30.03 -11.24 39.13
CA ALA A 24 30.58 -10.66 40.36
C ALA A 24 31.79 -11.42 40.92
N ARG A 25 31.94 -12.71 40.60
CA ARG A 25 33.07 -13.56 41.00
C ARG A 25 34.27 -13.47 40.04
N VAL A 26 34.05 -13.17 38.77
CA VAL A 26 35.11 -13.06 37.74
C VAL A 26 36.30 -12.19 38.18
N PRO A 27 36.14 -11.02 38.82
CA PRO A 27 37.26 -10.19 39.25
C PRO A 27 38.10 -10.80 40.38
N ARG A 28 37.55 -11.75 41.15
CA ARG A 28 38.16 -12.28 42.38
C ARG A 28 38.92 -13.60 42.19
N LEU A 29 38.88 -14.17 40.98
CA LEU A 29 39.47 -15.47 40.67
C LEU A 29 40.87 -15.34 40.03
N PRO A 30 41.76 -16.32 40.24
CA PRO A 30 43.08 -16.35 39.60
C PRO A 30 42.95 -16.47 38.07
N PRO A 31 43.96 -16.03 37.28
CA PRO A 31 43.84 -15.82 35.84
C PRO A 31 43.43 -17.06 35.04
N ASP A 32 43.89 -18.26 35.43
CA ASP A 32 43.54 -19.52 34.74
C ASP A 32 42.08 -19.93 34.96
N GLU A 33 41.59 -19.84 36.20
CA GLU A 33 40.18 -20.09 36.54
C GLU A 33 39.26 -18.99 35.99
N LYS A 34 39.77 -17.75 35.94
CA LYS A 34 39.06 -16.59 35.39
C LYS A 34 38.77 -16.77 33.90
N LYS A 35 39.72 -17.30 33.11
CA LYS A 35 39.51 -17.58 31.68
C LYS A 35 38.41 -18.64 31.45
N GLN A 36 38.40 -19.69 32.25
CA GLN A 36 37.34 -20.71 32.21
C GLN A 36 35.98 -20.13 32.65
N MET A 37 35.98 -19.30 33.70
CA MET A 37 34.76 -18.65 34.19
C MET A 37 34.16 -17.68 33.15
N VAL A 38 35.01 -16.91 32.46
CA VAL A 38 34.58 -16.00 31.37
C VAL A 38 33.94 -16.81 30.24
N ALA A 39 34.56 -17.91 29.79
CA ALA A 39 33.98 -18.78 28.76
C ALA A 39 32.65 -19.41 29.19
N ASN A 40 32.54 -19.82 30.46
CA ASN A 40 31.29 -20.36 31.01
C ASN A 40 30.18 -19.30 31.05
N VAL A 41 30.50 -18.07 31.44
CA VAL A 41 29.54 -16.95 31.43
C VAL A 41 29.12 -16.59 30.01
N GLU A 42 30.03 -16.61 29.03
CA GLU A 42 29.70 -16.39 27.61
C GLU A 42 28.71 -17.46 27.10
N LYS A 43 28.92 -18.74 27.45
CA LYS A 43 27.99 -19.81 27.08
C LYS A 43 26.61 -19.62 27.72
N GLN A 44 26.56 -19.28 29.00
CA GLN A 44 25.28 -19.06 29.70
C GLN A 44 24.55 -17.81 29.21
N LEU A 45 25.28 -16.76 28.81
CA LEU A 45 24.68 -15.59 28.15
C LEU A 45 24.04 -15.95 26.81
N GLU A 46 24.63 -16.89 26.06
CA GLU A 46 24.04 -17.37 24.81
C GLU A 46 22.80 -18.23 25.07
N GLU A 47 22.84 -19.15 26.03
CA GLU A 47 21.67 -19.95 26.47
C GLU A 47 20.50 -19.05 26.91
N ALA A 48 20.79 -17.95 27.63
CA ALA A 48 19.77 -16.98 28.05
C ALA A 48 19.17 -16.18 26.87
N LYS A 49 19.93 -15.99 25.77
CA LYS A 49 19.41 -15.38 24.54
C LYS A 49 18.50 -16.34 23.78
N GLU A 50 18.89 -17.60 23.66
CA GLU A 50 18.06 -18.65 23.04
C GLU A 50 16.72 -18.75 23.76
N LEU A 51 16.70 -18.70 25.10
CA LEU A 51 15.45 -18.66 25.89
C LEU A 51 14.61 -17.40 25.61
N LEU A 52 15.23 -16.23 25.46
CA LEU A 52 14.48 -15.02 25.07
C LEU A 52 13.86 -15.12 23.68
N GLU A 53 14.54 -15.76 22.73
CA GLU A 53 14.00 -16.01 21.39
C GLU A 53 12.83 -16.98 21.43
N GLN A 54 12.93 -18.06 22.21
CA GLN A 54 11.83 -19.00 22.45
C GLN A 54 10.62 -18.29 23.07
N MET A 55 10.83 -17.49 24.11
CA MET A 55 9.74 -16.71 24.70
C MET A 55 9.13 -15.68 23.71
N ASP A 56 9.90 -15.12 22.77
CA ASP A 56 9.37 -14.19 21.74
C ASP A 56 8.47 -14.92 20.74
N LEU A 57 8.81 -16.17 20.39
CA LEU A 57 7.97 -17.04 19.55
C LEU A 57 6.66 -17.39 20.25
N GLU A 58 6.70 -17.79 21.52
CA GLU A 58 5.51 -18.08 22.32
C GLU A 58 4.56 -16.86 22.39
N VAL A 59 5.10 -15.65 22.60
CA VAL A 59 4.29 -14.43 22.66
C VAL A 59 3.58 -14.11 21.34
N ARG A 60 4.13 -14.54 20.20
CA ARG A 60 3.47 -14.39 18.88
C ARG A 60 2.27 -15.31 18.73
N GLU A 61 2.31 -16.50 19.33
CA GLU A 61 1.22 -17.47 19.30
C GLU A 61 0.05 -17.11 20.23
N ILE A 62 0.32 -16.28 21.26
CA ILE A 62 -0.72 -15.78 22.19
C ILE A 62 -1.75 -14.88 21.46
N PRO A 63 -3.06 -15.01 21.75
CA PRO A 63 -4.11 -14.14 21.20
C PRO A 63 -3.87 -12.64 21.48
N PRO A 64 -4.27 -11.73 20.57
CA PRO A 64 -3.97 -10.30 20.68
C PRO A 64 -4.56 -9.62 21.93
N GLN A 65 -5.56 -10.22 22.57
CA GLN A 65 -6.22 -9.70 23.77
C GLN A 65 -5.33 -9.76 25.03
N SER A 66 -4.49 -10.79 25.18
CA SER A 66 -3.57 -10.96 26.32
C SER A 66 -2.11 -10.62 25.99
N ARG A 67 -1.76 -10.52 24.69
CA ARG A 67 -0.41 -10.26 24.20
C ARG A 67 0.23 -8.97 24.75
N GLY A 68 -0.56 -7.95 25.05
CA GLY A 68 -0.04 -6.66 25.55
C GLY A 68 0.72 -6.78 26.87
N MET A 69 0.27 -7.63 27.79
CA MET A 69 0.94 -7.84 29.08
C MET A 69 2.27 -8.58 28.91
N TYR A 70 2.28 -9.64 28.11
CA TYR A 70 3.49 -10.44 27.83
C TYR A 70 4.53 -9.66 27.01
N SER A 71 4.09 -8.81 26.07
CA SER A 71 4.99 -7.94 25.30
C SER A 71 5.73 -6.92 26.17
N ASN A 72 5.06 -6.39 27.20
CA ASN A 72 5.69 -5.50 28.16
C ASN A 72 6.72 -6.24 29.04
N ARG A 73 6.40 -7.45 29.52
CA ARG A 73 7.37 -8.29 30.26
C ARG A 73 8.58 -8.66 29.41
N MET A 74 8.35 -9.06 28.16
CA MET A 74 9.40 -9.35 27.18
C MET A 74 10.37 -8.18 26.97
N ARG A 75 9.84 -6.95 26.96
CA ARG A 75 10.67 -5.74 26.86
C ARG A 75 11.57 -5.57 28.08
N SER A 76 11.06 -5.84 29.29
CA SER A 76 11.83 -5.78 30.53
C SER A 76 12.95 -6.83 30.52
N TYR A 77 12.68 -8.07 30.11
CA TYR A 77 13.70 -9.13 30.04
C TYR A 77 14.79 -8.83 29.00
N LYS A 78 14.42 -8.27 27.83
CA LYS A 78 15.41 -7.78 26.84
C LYS A 78 16.29 -6.66 27.40
N GLN A 79 15.72 -5.77 28.22
CA GLN A 79 16.49 -4.71 28.88
C GLN A 79 17.45 -5.28 29.95
N GLU A 80 17.01 -6.27 30.72
CA GLU A 80 17.82 -6.95 31.72
C GLU A 80 19.01 -7.69 31.09
N MET A 81 18.79 -8.41 29.98
CA MET A 81 19.89 -8.99 29.21
C MET A 81 20.89 -7.96 28.71
N GLY A 82 20.41 -6.81 28.21
CA GLY A 82 21.29 -5.72 27.79
C GLY A 82 22.18 -5.22 28.93
N LYS A 83 21.66 -5.15 30.16
CA LYS A 83 22.46 -4.79 31.34
C LYS A 83 23.51 -5.86 31.66
N LEU A 84 23.11 -7.14 31.70
CA LEU A 84 24.02 -8.26 31.97
C LEU A 84 25.18 -8.32 30.97
N GLU A 85 24.92 -8.10 29.68
CA GLU A 85 25.99 -8.01 28.68
C GLU A 85 26.95 -6.84 28.93
N THR A 86 26.43 -5.69 29.35
CA THR A 86 27.27 -4.52 29.66
C THR A 86 28.12 -4.74 30.91
N ASP A 87 27.57 -5.38 31.94
CA ASP A 87 28.27 -5.70 33.18
C ASP A 87 29.34 -6.79 32.97
N PHE A 88 29.05 -7.78 32.12
CA PHE A 88 30.03 -8.77 31.69
C PHE A 88 31.18 -8.12 30.90
N LYS A 89 30.87 -7.25 29.93
CA LYS A 89 31.89 -6.51 29.16
C LYS A 89 32.76 -5.65 30.08
N ARG A 90 32.18 -4.96 31.07
CA ARG A 90 32.93 -4.17 32.07
C ARG A 90 33.86 -5.05 32.90
N SER A 91 33.38 -6.19 33.37
CA SER A 91 34.18 -7.16 34.14
C SER A 91 35.33 -7.76 33.31
N ARG A 92 35.12 -7.94 32.00
CA ARG A 92 36.15 -8.38 31.05
C ARG A 92 37.17 -7.30 30.69
N ILE A 93 36.77 -6.02 30.65
CA ILE A 93 37.70 -4.90 30.41
C ILE A 93 38.58 -4.68 31.64
N ALA A 94 38.01 -4.76 32.85
CA ALA A 94 38.79 -4.73 34.09
C ALA A 94 39.88 -5.83 34.11
N TYR A 95 39.54 -7.04 33.62
CA TYR A 95 40.51 -8.11 33.40
C TYR A 95 41.62 -7.75 32.40
N SER A 96 41.28 -7.09 31.27
CA SER A 96 42.27 -6.70 30.27
C SER A 96 43.22 -5.62 30.77
N ASP A 97 42.76 -4.70 31.61
CA ASP A 97 43.63 -3.66 32.19
C ASP A 97 44.49 -4.21 33.33
N GLU A 98 43.96 -5.08 34.20
CA GLU A 98 44.76 -5.75 35.24
C GLU A 98 45.85 -6.64 34.65
N VAL A 99 45.51 -7.50 33.67
CA VAL A 99 46.49 -8.36 32.99
C VAL A 99 47.48 -7.54 32.16
N ARG A 100 47.06 -6.43 31.55
CA ARG A 100 47.98 -5.51 30.85
C ARG A 100 48.90 -4.80 31.84
N ASN A 101 48.43 -4.43 33.03
CA ASN A 101 49.24 -3.77 34.04
C ASN A 101 50.22 -4.76 34.73
N GLU A 102 49.84 -6.03 34.88
CA GLU A 102 50.72 -7.11 35.35
C GLU A 102 51.74 -7.53 34.27
N LEU A 103 51.37 -7.51 32.99
CA LEU A 103 52.27 -7.81 31.85
C LEU A 103 53.18 -6.62 31.47
N LEU A 104 52.85 -5.41 31.92
CA LEU A 104 53.67 -4.20 31.78
C LEU A 104 54.36 -3.81 33.10
N GLY A 105 54.50 -4.77 34.02
CA GLY A 105 55.39 -4.66 35.16
C GLY A 105 56.85 -4.77 34.70
N ASP A 106 57.51 -3.62 34.60
CA ASP A 106 58.92 -3.42 34.97
C ASP A 106 59.95 -4.39 34.37
N ASP A 107 60.20 -4.33 33.06
CA ASP A 107 61.55 -4.47 32.48
C ASP A 107 61.54 -4.34 30.94
N GLY A 108 62.34 -3.42 30.39
CA GLY A 108 62.79 -3.52 28.99
C GLY A 108 62.00 -2.74 27.93
N ASN A 109 62.15 -1.42 27.95
CA ASN A 109 61.96 -0.55 26.79
C ASN A 109 62.85 -0.97 25.60
N SER A 110 62.37 -1.90 24.76
CA SER A 110 62.97 -2.19 23.45
C SER A 110 62.41 -1.23 22.40
N SER A 111 63.29 -0.37 21.89
CA SER A 111 63.10 0.49 20.72
C SER A 111 62.41 -0.22 19.52
N GLU A 112 62.51 -1.53 19.39
CA GLU A 112 61.86 -2.28 18.31
C GLU A 112 60.34 -2.39 18.47
N ASN A 113 59.82 -2.56 19.68
CA ASN A 113 58.37 -2.67 19.89
C ASN A 113 57.66 -1.33 19.64
N GLN A 114 58.30 -0.21 19.98
CA GLN A 114 57.80 1.12 19.62
C GLN A 114 57.76 1.32 18.10
N ARG A 115 58.81 0.87 17.38
CA ARG A 115 58.85 0.93 15.91
C ARG A 115 57.77 0.05 15.27
N ALA A 116 57.57 -1.17 15.77
CA ALA A 116 56.52 -2.06 15.30
C ALA A 116 55.12 -1.47 15.52
N HIS A 117 54.87 -0.86 16.68
CA HIS A 117 53.62 -0.15 16.96
C HIS A 117 53.41 1.06 16.03
N LEU A 118 54.44 1.84 15.73
CA LEU A 118 54.31 2.97 14.80
C LEU A 118 54.01 2.51 13.36
N LEU A 119 54.61 1.40 12.93
CA LEU A 119 54.32 0.79 11.63
C LEU A 119 52.89 0.26 11.55
N ASP A 120 52.39 -0.43 12.59
CA ASP A 120 51.00 -0.89 12.66
C ASP A 120 50.01 0.29 12.62
N ASN A 121 50.27 1.35 13.37
CA ASN A 121 49.44 2.55 13.33
C ASN A 121 49.45 3.21 11.94
N THR A 122 50.61 3.24 11.27
CA THR A 122 50.73 3.77 9.91
C THR A 122 49.94 2.92 8.92
N GLU A 123 50.04 1.59 9.01
CA GLU A 123 49.32 0.67 8.14
C GLU A 123 47.79 0.72 8.40
N ARG A 124 47.37 0.86 9.65
CA ARG A 124 45.96 1.08 10.01
C ARG A 124 45.43 2.40 9.45
N LEU A 125 46.24 3.46 9.52
CA LEU A 125 45.88 4.76 8.95
C LEU A 125 45.79 4.69 7.42
N GLU A 126 46.72 3.99 6.77
CA GLU A 126 46.68 3.78 5.32
C GLU A 126 45.43 2.99 4.89
N ARG A 127 45.10 1.90 5.59
CA ARG A 127 43.85 1.15 5.35
C ARG A 127 42.61 2.02 5.56
N SER A 128 42.61 2.86 6.60
CA SER A 128 41.52 3.81 6.85
C SER A 128 41.42 4.84 5.72
N SER A 129 42.54 5.36 5.23
CA SER A 129 42.60 6.31 4.12
C SER A 129 42.02 5.71 2.85
N ARG A 130 42.41 4.47 2.50
CA ARG A 130 41.86 3.75 1.33
C ARG A 130 40.36 3.51 1.45
N ARG A 131 39.87 3.18 2.66
CA ARG A 131 38.43 3.02 2.92
C ARG A 131 37.67 4.35 2.79
N LEU A 132 38.25 5.45 3.25
CA LEU A 132 37.67 6.78 3.11
C LEU A 132 37.63 7.22 1.64
N GLU A 133 38.70 6.98 0.89
CA GLU A 133 38.76 7.28 -0.55
C GLU A 133 37.73 6.47 -1.35
N ALA A 134 37.62 5.16 -1.08
CA ALA A 134 36.60 4.33 -1.69
C ALA A 134 35.18 4.79 -1.29
N GLY A 135 34.96 5.15 -0.03
CA GLY A 135 33.68 5.70 0.45
C GLY A 135 33.33 7.02 -0.21
N TYR A 136 34.32 7.90 -0.44
CA TYR A 136 34.14 9.15 -1.17
C TYR A 136 33.78 8.91 -2.64
N GLN A 137 34.47 7.99 -3.31
CA GLN A 137 34.13 7.62 -4.68
C GLN A 137 32.69 7.11 -4.80
N ILE A 138 32.28 6.20 -3.90
CA ILE A 138 30.91 5.70 -3.85
C ILE A 138 29.92 6.86 -3.62
N ALA A 139 30.23 7.79 -2.71
CA ALA A 139 29.37 8.94 -2.46
C ALA A 139 29.17 9.79 -3.72
N VAL A 140 30.23 10.07 -4.47
CA VAL A 140 30.16 10.83 -5.75
C VAL A 140 29.35 10.06 -6.80
N GLU A 141 29.56 8.76 -6.94
CA GLU A 141 28.78 7.91 -7.85
C GLU A 141 27.28 7.92 -7.47
N THR A 142 26.96 7.86 -6.17
CA THR A 142 25.57 7.93 -5.71
C THR A 142 24.94 9.31 -5.91
N GLU A 143 25.71 10.39 -5.81
CA GLU A 143 25.25 11.74 -6.13
C GLU A 143 24.89 11.86 -7.62
N GLN A 144 25.75 11.32 -8.49
CA GLN A 144 25.53 11.31 -9.94
C GLN A 144 24.27 10.51 -10.32
N ILE A 145 24.09 9.33 -9.74
CA ILE A 145 22.86 8.53 -9.93
C ILE A 145 21.64 9.30 -9.40
N GLY A 146 21.77 9.98 -8.26
CA GLY A 146 20.75 10.86 -7.68
C GLY A 146 20.31 11.96 -8.65
N GLN A 147 21.28 12.61 -9.29
CA GLN A 147 21.02 13.64 -10.29
C GLN A 147 20.28 13.08 -11.51
N GLU A 148 20.71 11.94 -12.04
CA GLU A 148 20.05 11.27 -13.17
C GLU A 148 18.60 10.87 -12.83
N MET A 149 18.37 10.36 -11.61
CA MET A 149 17.01 10.04 -11.15
C MET A 149 16.13 11.29 -11.11
N LEU A 150 16.62 12.43 -10.63
CA LEU A 150 15.87 13.69 -10.63
C LEU A 150 15.56 14.17 -12.04
N GLU A 151 16.50 14.04 -12.97
CA GLU A 151 16.29 14.36 -14.38
C GLU A 151 15.20 13.47 -15.00
N ASN A 152 15.29 12.15 -14.79
CA ASN A 152 14.28 11.18 -15.25
C ASN A 152 12.89 11.47 -14.67
N LEU A 153 12.79 11.75 -13.37
CA LEU A 153 11.53 12.13 -12.73
C LEU A 153 10.96 13.45 -13.30
N SER A 154 11.81 14.41 -13.63
CA SER A 154 11.40 15.67 -14.26
C SER A 154 10.84 15.41 -15.66
N HIS A 155 11.48 14.55 -16.44
CA HIS A 155 11.05 14.17 -17.77
C HIS A 155 9.73 13.38 -17.74
N ASP A 156 9.58 12.46 -16.79
CA ASP A 156 8.34 11.69 -16.62
C ASP A 156 7.18 12.57 -16.14
N ARG A 157 7.43 13.54 -15.26
CA ARG A 157 6.44 14.57 -14.92
C ARG A 157 5.96 15.32 -16.17
N GLU A 158 6.87 15.69 -17.06
CA GLU A 158 6.54 16.37 -18.32
C GLU A 158 5.72 15.45 -19.26
N LYS A 159 6.08 14.17 -19.38
CA LYS A 159 5.28 13.17 -20.14
C LYS A 159 3.86 13.07 -19.59
N ILE A 160 3.69 12.98 -18.27
CA ILE A 160 2.38 12.90 -17.63
C ILE A 160 1.58 14.18 -17.88
N GLN A 161 2.20 15.35 -17.82
CA GLN A 161 1.55 16.62 -18.13
C GLN A 161 1.08 16.67 -19.58
N ARG A 162 1.94 16.30 -20.54
CA ARG A 162 1.56 16.21 -21.97
C ARG A 162 0.42 15.21 -22.21
N ALA A 163 0.47 14.04 -21.56
CA ALA A 163 -0.59 13.04 -21.67
C ALA A 163 -1.92 13.56 -21.11
N ARG A 164 -1.91 14.26 -19.97
CA ARG A 164 -3.10 14.90 -19.39
C ARG A 164 -3.68 15.98 -20.30
N GLU A 165 -2.83 16.80 -20.92
CA GLU A 165 -3.29 17.84 -21.84
C GLU A 165 -3.94 17.22 -23.09
N ARG A 166 -3.31 16.20 -23.69
CA ARG A 166 -3.90 15.44 -24.81
C ARG A 166 -5.24 14.81 -24.45
N LEU A 167 -5.38 14.26 -23.24
CA LEU A 167 -6.66 13.71 -22.77
C LEU A 167 -7.73 14.79 -22.64
N ARG A 168 -7.41 15.96 -22.07
CA ARG A 168 -8.35 17.09 -21.98
C ARG A 168 -8.79 17.58 -23.36
N GLU A 169 -7.86 17.68 -24.31
CA GLU A 169 -8.19 18.05 -25.69
C GLU A 169 -9.11 16.99 -26.33
N THR A 170 -8.79 15.71 -26.12
CA THR A 170 -9.60 14.59 -26.61
C THR A 170 -11.00 14.62 -26.00
N ASP A 171 -11.15 14.87 -24.70
CA ASP A 171 -12.45 15.01 -24.03
C ASP A 171 -13.25 16.19 -24.58
N ALA A 172 -12.61 17.34 -24.84
CA ALA A 172 -13.25 18.48 -25.46
C ALA A 172 -13.72 18.15 -26.89
N ASN A 173 -12.91 17.42 -27.67
CA ASN A 173 -13.25 16.99 -29.02
C ASN A 173 -14.37 15.93 -29.02
N LEU A 174 -14.36 14.97 -28.10
CA LEU A 174 -15.44 14.00 -27.88
C LEU A 174 -16.74 14.70 -27.48
N GLY A 175 -16.67 15.72 -26.61
CA GLY A 175 -17.82 16.54 -26.25
C GLY A 175 -18.42 17.28 -27.45
N LYS A 176 -17.60 17.85 -28.34
CA LYS A 176 -18.06 18.45 -29.60
C LYS A 176 -18.70 17.41 -30.52
N SER A 177 -18.05 16.28 -30.73
CA SER A 177 -18.54 15.18 -31.56
C SER A 177 -19.88 14.63 -31.05
N SER A 178 -20.01 14.44 -29.73
CA SER A 178 -21.25 14.00 -29.09
C SER A 178 -22.40 14.99 -29.31
N ARG A 179 -22.15 16.30 -29.22
CA ARG A 179 -23.16 17.32 -29.55
C ARG A 179 -23.56 17.28 -31.02
N ILE A 180 -22.62 17.12 -31.94
CA ILE A 180 -22.89 17.01 -33.38
C ILE A 180 -23.76 15.78 -33.66
N LEU A 181 -23.39 14.62 -33.11
CA LEU A 181 -24.12 13.37 -33.25
C LEU A 181 -25.54 13.47 -32.66
N THR A 182 -25.68 14.06 -31.47
CA THR A 182 -26.99 14.33 -30.87
C THR A 182 -27.83 15.25 -31.77
N GLY A 183 -27.22 16.27 -32.37
CA GLY A 183 -27.86 17.15 -33.34
C GLY A 183 -28.30 16.41 -34.61
N MET A 184 -27.45 15.54 -35.16
CA MET A 184 -27.77 14.66 -36.29
C MET A 184 -28.93 13.72 -35.97
N LEU A 185 -28.89 13.06 -34.81
CA LEU A 185 -29.95 12.16 -34.35
C LEU A 185 -31.28 12.89 -34.24
N ARG A 186 -31.31 14.08 -33.62
CA ARG A 186 -32.51 14.92 -33.55
C ARG A 186 -33.01 15.38 -34.92
N ARG A 187 -32.10 15.66 -35.88
CA ARG A 187 -32.49 15.98 -37.27
C ARG A 187 -33.09 14.76 -37.97
N SER A 188 -32.51 13.58 -37.80
CA SER A 188 -33.02 12.32 -38.34
C SER A 188 -34.41 11.99 -37.81
N GLN A 189 -34.60 12.06 -36.48
CA GLN A 189 -35.90 11.86 -35.84
C GLN A 189 -36.94 12.85 -36.38
N ARG A 190 -36.62 14.15 -36.46
CA ARG A 190 -37.52 15.16 -37.06
C ARG A 190 -37.85 14.83 -38.52
N HIS A 191 -36.89 14.34 -39.30
CA HIS A 191 -37.13 13.95 -40.69
C HIS A 191 -38.06 12.72 -40.79
N MET A 192 -37.90 11.74 -39.91
CA MET A 192 -38.81 10.59 -39.82
C MET A 192 -40.24 10.99 -39.45
N VAL A 193 -40.42 11.82 -38.42
CA VAL A 193 -41.75 12.31 -37.99
C VAL A 193 -42.43 13.11 -39.10
N LYS A 194 -41.70 13.98 -39.80
CA LYS A 194 -42.24 14.71 -40.95
C LYS A 194 -42.67 13.78 -42.09
N LYS A 195 -41.91 12.70 -42.36
CA LYS A 195 -42.30 11.69 -43.36
C LYS A 195 -43.55 10.94 -42.95
N THR A 196 -43.68 10.53 -41.68
CA THR A 196 -44.87 9.85 -41.18
C THR A 196 -46.09 10.76 -41.26
N ASP A 197 -45.98 12.02 -40.81
CA ASP A 197 -47.06 13.02 -40.88
C ASP A 197 -47.54 13.28 -42.32
N LYS A 198 -46.60 13.37 -43.26
CA LYS A 198 -46.93 13.57 -44.69
C LYS A 198 -47.64 12.35 -45.27
N LYS A 199 -47.26 11.14 -44.83
CA LYS A 199 -47.90 9.88 -45.22
C LYS A 199 -49.31 9.76 -44.62
N THR A 200 -49.50 10.03 -43.32
CA THR A 200 -50.82 10.03 -42.67
C THR A 200 -51.74 11.08 -43.27
N ARG A 201 -51.28 12.32 -43.51
CA ARG A 201 -52.11 13.35 -44.19
C ARG A 201 -52.57 12.90 -45.58
N LYS A 202 -51.70 12.22 -46.34
CA LYS A 202 -52.06 11.71 -47.68
C LYS A 202 -53.10 10.58 -47.58
N ILE A 203 -52.98 9.68 -46.61
CA ILE A 203 -53.96 8.61 -46.34
C ILE A 203 -55.31 9.20 -45.93
N VAL A 204 -55.33 10.13 -44.96
CA VAL A 204 -56.58 10.79 -44.51
C VAL A 204 -57.25 11.56 -45.65
N SER A 205 -56.48 12.25 -46.49
CA SER A 205 -57.03 12.94 -47.66
C SER A 205 -57.60 11.99 -48.71
N LEU A 206 -57.00 10.81 -48.90
CA LEU A 206 -57.53 9.77 -49.79
C LEU A 206 -58.81 9.16 -49.23
N HIS A 207 -58.85 8.85 -47.93
CA HIS A 207 -60.01 8.30 -47.24
C HIS A 207 -61.22 9.26 -47.27
N CYS A 208 -60.96 10.55 -47.02
CA CYS A 208 -61.99 11.59 -47.08
C CYS A 208 -62.50 11.82 -48.52
N LYS A 209 -61.65 11.63 -49.54
CA LYS A 209 -62.09 11.65 -50.95
C LYS A 209 -62.93 10.43 -51.31
N SER A 210 -62.57 9.22 -50.84
CA SER A 210 -63.39 8.02 -51.09
C SER A 210 -64.73 8.05 -50.37
N GLU A 211 -64.80 8.60 -49.16
CA GLU A 211 -66.06 8.76 -48.41
C GLU A 211 -66.96 9.84 -49.02
N ASN A 212 -66.40 10.94 -49.54
CA ASN A 212 -67.18 11.93 -50.29
C ASN A 212 -67.71 11.42 -51.65
N TYR A 213 -67.08 10.38 -52.23
CA TYR A 213 -67.63 9.69 -53.40
C TYR A 213 -68.78 8.74 -53.06
N PHE A 214 -68.89 8.27 -51.80
CA PHE A 214 -69.90 7.29 -51.39
C PHE A 214 -71.25 7.92 -50.97
N HIS A 215 -71.34 9.25 -50.89
CA HIS A 215 -72.57 9.96 -50.51
C HIS A 215 -73.32 10.65 -51.66
N PHE A 216 -72.96 10.36 -52.91
CA PHE A 216 -73.64 10.88 -54.11
C PHE A 216 -74.18 9.75 -55.00
N GLN A 217 -74.99 8.85 -54.45
CA GLN A 217 -75.87 8.02 -55.28
C GLN A 217 -77.16 7.64 -54.52
N ASN A 218 -78.26 8.23 -55.02
CA ASN A 218 -79.68 7.95 -54.81
C ASN A 218 -80.37 8.53 -53.57
N PRO A 219 -81.36 9.40 -53.82
CA PRO A 219 -82.62 9.36 -53.09
C PRO A 219 -83.81 9.36 -54.07
N ASP A 220 -84.51 8.23 -54.19
CA ASP A 220 -85.92 8.17 -54.59
C ASP A 220 -86.54 7.03 -53.75
N SER A 221 -87.13 7.34 -52.60
CA SER A 221 -88.56 7.58 -52.40
C SER A 221 -89.41 6.29 -52.45
N ASN A 222 -89.82 5.76 -51.30
CA ASN A 222 -91.15 6.02 -50.72
C ASN A 222 -91.54 5.02 -49.62
N LEU A 223 -91.95 5.60 -48.49
CA LEU A 223 -93.03 5.24 -47.57
C LEU A 223 -93.53 3.79 -47.47
N GLY A 224 -93.45 3.24 -46.26
CA GLY A 224 -94.29 2.13 -45.80
C GLY A 224 -94.09 1.85 -44.31
N GLN A 225 -95.16 1.95 -43.54
CA GLN A 225 -95.25 1.91 -42.08
C GLN A 225 -94.75 0.60 -41.43
N GLY A 226 -94.42 0.68 -40.13
CA GLY A 226 -94.62 -0.44 -39.21
C GLY A 226 -93.42 -0.82 -38.35
N HIS A 227 -93.44 -0.31 -37.11
CA HIS A 227 -92.89 -0.91 -35.89
C HIS A 227 -91.62 -1.80 -35.93
N SER A 228 -90.69 -1.36 -35.07
CA SER A 228 -89.75 -2.15 -34.26
C SER A 228 -88.29 -2.25 -34.73
N ARG A 229 -87.42 -1.72 -33.85
CA ARG A 229 -85.98 -2.00 -33.66
C ARG A 229 -85.04 -1.55 -34.79
N GLY A 230 -84.35 -0.43 -34.56
CA GLY A 230 -83.21 -0.03 -35.37
C GLY A 230 -82.41 1.07 -34.70
N LEU A 231 -81.13 0.80 -34.44
CA LEU A 231 -80.16 1.71 -33.84
C LEU A 231 -80.18 3.08 -34.53
N LYS A 232 -80.40 4.13 -33.75
CA LYS A 232 -80.08 5.50 -34.13
C LYS A 232 -78.56 5.64 -34.19
N ILE A 233 -77.95 5.46 -35.36
CA ILE A 233 -76.61 5.97 -35.63
C ILE A 233 -76.79 7.39 -36.14
N THR A 234 -76.92 8.32 -35.21
CA THR A 234 -76.82 9.75 -35.48
C THR A 234 -75.42 10.07 -35.98
N LEU A 235 -75.34 10.57 -37.21
CA LEU A 235 -74.19 11.30 -37.74
C LEU A 235 -73.71 12.31 -36.70
N ARG A 236 -72.46 12.14 -36.24
CA ARG A 236 -71.69 13.22 -35.66
C ARG A 236 -70.39 13.27 -36.43
N CYS A 237 -70.32 14.21 -37.37
CA CYS A 237 -69.09 14.67 -38.00
C CYS A 237 -68.07 15.03 -36.91
N LEU A 238 -67.23 14.07 -36.54
CA LEU A 238 -65.98 14.33 -35.84
C LEU A 238 -64.90 14.57 -36.90
N CYS A 239 -65.05 15.69 -37.62
CA CYS A 239 -63.89 16.39 -38.19
C CYS A 239 -63.11 17.06 -37.05
N LEU A 240 -62.58 16.25 -36.14
CA LEU A 240 -61.52 16.58 -35.22
C LEU A 240 -60.58 15.38 -35.27
N CYS A 241 -59.70 15.37 -36.25
CA CYS A 241 -58.45 14.63 -36.15
C CYS A 241 -57.48 15.51 -35.36
N PRO A 242 -57.37 15.41 -34.02
CA PRO A 242 -56.20 15.92 -33.36
C PRO A 242 -55.04 15.02 -33.79
N LEU A 243 -54.14 15.54 -34.63
CA LEU A 243 -52.83 14.94 -34.82
C LEU A 243 -52.22 14.67 -33.43
N PRO A 244 -51.70 13.46 -33.13
CA PRO A 244 -51.09 13.22 -31.84
C PRO A 244 -49.82 14.08 -31.74
N ARG A 245 -49.89 15.15 -30.93
CA ARG A 245 -48.71 15.88 -30.49
C ARG A 245 -47.92 14.94 -29.58
N TYR A 246 -46.92 14.27 -30.12
CA TYR A 246 -45.90 13.61 -29.31
C TYR A 246 -45.11 14.69 -28.55
N PRO A 247 -45.06 14.65 -27.21
CA PRO A 247 -44.19 15.55 -26.46
C PRO A 247 -42.74 15.07 -26.65
N LEU A 248 -41.94 15.90 -27.32
CA LEU A 248 -40.48 15.78 -27.30
C LEU A 248 -40.00 16.18 -25.90
N ARG A 249 -39.55 15.20 -25.12
CA ARG A 249 -38.71 15.42 -23.95
C ARG A 249 -37.26 15.15 -24.35
#